data_AF-A0A931GVY8-F1
#
_entry.id   AF-A0A931GVY8-F1
#
_cell.length_a   1.000
_cell.length_b   1.000
_cell.length_c   1.000
_cell.angle_alpha   90.00
_cell.angle_beta   90.00
_cell.angle_gamma   90.00
#
_symmetry.space_group_name_H-M   'P 1'
#
loop_
_entity.id
_entity.type
_entity.pdbx_description
1 polymer ?
#
loop_
_entity_poly.entity_id
_entity_poly.type
_entity_poly.pdbx_seq_one_letter_code
_entity_poly.pdbx_strand_id
1 'polypeptide(L)'
;MKSHFGITIPTKPYLSKYLQSLYGSPIVFSTKNYFGTSLLGYSTTRMYFQAETMTHQKFDSFNTFMSVQLPRHWLYQYKFKTQIPKCNIIYLNKHFEERFEEDLTRFCMLHMQQGGQIKDALEIFCNMHSIEIEEDITYDALKQKEYRKRKEIIQKLQPKCSINKVVCKA
;
A
#
# COMPACT_ATOMS: atom_id res chain seq x y z
N MET A 1 33.24 -6.38 3.88
CA MET A 1 32.00 -6.96 3.32
C MET A 1 30.80 -6.38 4.06
N LYS A 2 29.86 -5.71 3.36
CA LYS A 2 28.62 -5.22 3.99
C LYS A 2 27.72 -6.44 4.25
N SER A 3 27.80 -6.98 5.46
CA SER A 3 26.92 -8.07 5.89
C SER A 3 25.50 -7.54 6.01
N HIS A 4 24.57 -8.16 5.28
CA HIS A 4 23.13 -7.91 5.40
C HIS A 4 22.53 -8.93 6.39
N PHE A 5 21.38 -8.58 6.95
CA PHE A 5 20.54 -9.40 7.82
C PHE A 5 19.14 -9.47 7.23
N GLY A 6 18.58 -10.67 7.13
CA GLY A 6 17.25 -10.88 6.59
C GLY A 6 16.17 -10.75 7.65
N ILE A 7 15.09 -10.03 7.34
CA ILE A 7 13.83 -10.09 8.07
C ILE A 7 12.71 -10.53 7.13
N THR A 8 11.66 -11.12 7.70
CA THR A 8 10.45 -11.51 6.98
C THR A 8 9.27 -10.69 7.49
N ILE A 9 8.52 -10.08 6.57
CA ILE A 9 7.34 -9.28 6.90
C ILE A 9 6.10 -10.00 6.36
N PRO A 10 5.12 -10.36 7.20
CA PRO A 10 3.84 -10.90 6.74
C PRO A 10 3.08 -9.85 5.93
N THR A 11 2.57 -10.25 4.78
CA THR A 11 1.81 -9.37 3.88
C THR A 11 0.78 -10.15 3.05
N LYS A 12 -0.01 -9.42 2.27
CA LYS A 12 -0.94 -10.00 1.29
C LYS A 12 -0.15 -10.44 0.04
N PRO A 13 -0.56 -11.52 -0.65
CA PRO A 13 0.18 -12.05 -1.80
C PRO A 13 0.45 -10.99 -2.89
N TYR A 14 -0.60 -10.29 -3.34
CA TYR A 14 -0.48 -9.27 -4.38
C TYR A 14 0.38 -8.07 -3.94
N LEU A 15 0.38 -7.71 -2.66
CA LEU A 15 1.25 -6.65 -2.12
C LEU A 15 2.71 -7.08 -2.10
N SER A 16 2.99 -8.35 -1.78
CA SER A 16 4.35 -8.88 -1.86
C SER A 16 4.89 -8.76 -3.28
N LYS A 17 4.12 -9.21 -4.29
CA LYS A 17 4.53 -9.14 -5.70
C LYS A 17 4.67 -7.69 -6.18
N TYR A 18 3.72 -6.83 -5.85
CA TYR A 18 3.79 -5.39 -6.13
C TYR A 18 5.07 -4.75 -5.55
N LEU A 19 5.34 -4.91 -4.26
CA LEU A 19 6.51 -4.30 -3.63
C LEU A 19 7.83 -4.91 -4.15
N GLN A 20 7.88 -6.22 -4.39
CA GLN A 20 9.06 -6.87 -4.96
C GLN A 20 9.34 -6.44 -6.39
N SER A 21 8.31 -6.18 -7.20
CA SER A 21 8.49 -5.65 -8.56
C SER A 21 9.09 -4.24 -8.56
N LEU A 22 8.81 -3.44 -7.52
CA LEU A 22 9.33 -2.07 -7.37
C LEU A 22 10.73 -2.01 -6.75
N TYR A 23 11.04 -2.88 -5.79
CA TYR A 23 12.25 -2.76 -4.96
C TYR A 23 13.18 -3.98 -5.01
N GLY A 24 12.84 -4.99 -5.81
CA GLY A 24 13.58 -6.25 -5.97
C GLY A 24 13.10 -7.37 -5.06
N SER A 25 13.54 -8.59 -5.35
CA SER A 25 13.26 -9.79 -4.55
C SER A 25 14.57 -10.54 -4.26
N PRO A 26 15.08 -10.55 -3.00
CA PRO A 26 14.50 -9.91 -1.81
C PRO A 26 14.62 -8.37 -1.85
N ILE A 27 13.75 -7.68 -1.11
CA ILE A 27 13.79 -6.21 -1.05
C ILE A 27 15.01 -5.77 -0.26
N VAL A 28 15.90 -4.99 -0.87
CA VAL A 28 17.04 -4.41 -0.17
C VAL A 28 16.60 -3.10 0.50
N PHE A 29 16.69 -3.07 1.84
CA PHE A 29 16.33 -1.89 2.62
C PHE A 29 17.23 -0.70 2.27
N SER A 30 16.59 0.44 2.01
CA SER A 30 17.26 1.71 1.77
C SER A 30 16.36 2.85 2.23
N THR A 31 16.89 3.77 3.03
CA THR A 31 16.17 5.00 3.41
C THR A 31 16.00 5.99 2.26
N LYS A 32 16.59 5.70 1.09
CA LYS A 32 16.43 6.52 -0.11
C LYS A 32 15.15 6.18 -0.87
N ASN A 33 14.50 5.06 -0.56
CA ASN A 33 13.27 4.64 -1.22
C ASN A 33 12.09 4.67 -0.24
N TYR A 34 10.89 4.80 -0.81
CA TYR A 34 9.65 4.91 -0.05
C TYR A 34 9.44 3.70 0.87
N PHE A 35 9.74 2.49 0.39
CA PHE A 35 9.64 1.28 1.19
C PHE A 35 10.45 1.36 2.50
N GLY A 36 11.72 1.73 2.40
CA GLY A 36 12.61 1.79 3.56
C GLY A 36 12.24 2.91 4.52
N THR A 37 11.79 4.07 4.01
CA THR A 37 11.28 5.15 4.88
C THR A 37 10.02 4.74 5.64
N SER A 38 9.07 4.08 4.97
CA SER A 38 7.84 3.59 5.62
C SER A 38 8.16 2.49 6.63
N LEU A 39 8.97 1.50 6.25
CA LEU A 39 9.39 0.43 7.15
C LEU A 39 10.07 0.99 8.41
N LEU A 40 10.94 1.99 8.25
CA LEU A 40 11.59 2.65 9.37
C LEU A 40 10.58 3.34 10.29
N GLY A 41 9.68 4.15 9.72
CA GLY A 41 8.66 4.89 10.47
C GLY A 41 7.76 3.98 11.31
N TYR A 42 7.33 2.85 10.75
CA TYR A 42 6.52 1.87 11.47
C TYR A 42 7.35 0.93 12.37
N SER A 43 8.67 0.88 12.24
CA SER A 43 9.52 0.05 13.12
C SER A 43 9.97 0.78 14.39
N THR A 44 10.16 2.10 14.32
CA THR A 44 10.64 2.92 15.45
C THR A 44 9.52 3.45 16.34
N THR A 45 8.32 3.62 15.79
CA THR A 45 7.22 4.29 16.50
C THR A 45 6.48 3.30 17.41
N ARG A 46 6.42 3.62 18.71
CA ARG A 46 5.36 3.08 19.59
C ARG A 46 4.07 3.76 19.17
N MET A 47 3.32 3.15 18.26
CA MET A 47 1.99 3.65 17.88
C MET A 47 1.15 3.72 19.17
N TYR A 48 0.77 4.93 19.57
CA TYR A 48 -0.15 5.12 20.70
C TYR A 48 -1.47 4.45 20.30
N PHE A 49 -1.85 3.42 21.04
CA PHE A 49 -3.12 2.71 20.87
C PHE A 49 -4.25 3.70 21.17
N GLN A 50 -4.77 4.41 20.16
CA GLN A 50 -6.16 4.79 20.20
C GLN A 50 -6.94 3.49 20.00
N ALA A 51 -7.66 3.09 21.04
CA ALA A 51 -8.52 1.92 21.07
C ALA A 51 -9.75 2.12 20.15
N GLU A 52 -9.52 2.45 18.88
CA GLU A 52 -10.46 2.05 17.85
C GLU A 52 -10.42 0.54 17.87
N THR A 53 -11.54 -0.03 18.31
CA THR A 53 -11.79 -1.45 18.33
C THR A 53 -11.37 -2.01 16.98
N MET A 54 -10.19 -2.63 16.93
CA MET A 54 -9.79 -3.60 15.92
C MET A 54 -10.71 -4.82 16.10
N THR A 55 -12.02 -4.58 15.95
CA THR A 55 -12.99 -5.60 15.63
C THR A 55 -12.39 -6.26 14.41
N HIS A 56 -12.06 -7.53 14.59
CA HIS A 56 -11.60 -8.43 13.56
C HIS A 56 -12.55 -8.34 12.37
N GLN A 57 -12.32 -7.39 11.48
CA GLN A 57 -12.86 -7.42 10.15
C GLN A 57 -12.21 -8.66 9.54
N LYS A 58 -13.02 -9.71 9.41
CA LYS A 58 -12.69 -10.89 8.62
C LYS A 58 -11.91 -10.43 7.38
N PHE A 59 -10.79 -11.10 7.10
CA PHE A 59 -9.93 -10.95 5.90
C PHE A 59 -8.64 -10.10 5.98
N ASP A 60 -7.80 -10.30 7.01
CA ASP A 60 -6.35 -10.02 6.89
C ASP A 60 -5.54 -11.31 7.16
N SER A 61 -5.72 -12.31 6.31
CA SER A 61 -4.84 -13.48 6.32
C SER A 61 -3.56 -13.10 5.57
N PHE A 62 -2.56 -12.61 6.32
CA PHE A 62 -1.20 -12.36 5.81
C PHE A 62 -0.50 -13.69 5.49
N ASN A 63 -0.93 -14.33 4.40
CA ASN A 63 -0.54 -15.68 4.03
C ASN A 63 0.81 -15.75 3.33
N THR A 64 1.40 -14.60 3.01
CA THR A 64 2.66 -14.50 2.29
C THR A 64 3.69 -13.75 3.14
N PHE A 65 4.94 -14.19 3.08
CA PHE A 65 6.05 -13.56 3.76
C PHE A 65 6.97 -12.90 2.74
N MET A 66 7.18 -11.60 2.89
CA MET A 66 8.08 -10.83 2.06
C MET A 66 9.45 -10.74 2.74
N SER A 67 10.50 -11.14 2.01
CA SER A 67 11.88 -11.10 2.51
C SER A 67 12.51 -9.74 2.27
N VAL A 68 13.10 -9.17 3.33
CA VAL A 68 13.77 -7.86 3.31
C VAL A 68 15.19 -8.00 3.85
N GLN A 69 16.16 -7.45 3.14
CA GLN A 69 17.56 -7.43 3.55
C GLN A 69 17.93 -6.06 4.15
N LEU A 70 18.35 -6.05 5.41
CA LEU A 70 18.81 -4.86 6.12
C LEU A 70 20.33 -4.87 6.26
N PRO A 71 21.02 -3.75 6.08
CA PRO A 71 22.44 -3.66 6.47
C PRO A 71 22.59 -3.83 7.99
N ARG A 72 23.55 -4.64 8.46
CA ARG A 72 23.69 -4.96 9.90
C ARG A 72 23.79 -3.76 10.85
N HIS A 73 24.33 -2.62 10.40
CA HIS A 73 24.41 -1.41 11.24
C HIS A 73 23.04 -0.87 11.68
N TRP A 74 21.97 -1.17 10.92
CA TRP A 74 20.61 -0.77 11.28
C TRP A 74 20.05 -1.52 12.48
N LEU A 75 20.51 -2.76 12.72
CA LEU A 75 20.11 -3.53 13.91
C LEU A 75 20.56 -2.83 15.21
N TYR A 76 21.78 -2.28 15.19
CA TYR A 76 22.37 -1.63 16.36
C TYR A 76 21.83 -0.21 16.58
N GLN A 77 21.70 0.59 15.51
CA GLN A 77 21.32 2.01 15.63
C GLN A 77 19.83 2.23 15.90
N TYR A 78 18.95 1.46 15.27
CA TYR A 78 17.51 1.76 15.28
C TYR A 78 16.71 0.81 16.15
N LYS A 79 17.39 -0.04 16.94
CA LYS A 79 16.77 -1.10 17.75
C LYS A 79 15.73 -1.85 16.95
N PHE A 80 16.01 -2.14 15.66
CA PHE A 80 15.20 -3.06 14.89
C PHE A 80 15.18 -4.35 15.70
N LYS A 81 14.07 -4.55 16.40
CA LYS A 81 13.84 -5.82 17.07
C LYS A 81 13.85 -6.86 15.96
N THR A 82 14.37 -8.03 16.26
CA THR A 82 14.30 -9.19 15.36
C THR A 82 12.86 -9.47 14.90
N GLN A 83 11.85 -8.94 15.60
CA GLN A 83 10.44 -9.00 15.26
C GLN A 83 9.77 -7.62 15.35
N ILE A 84 9.08 -7.22 14.28
CA ILE A 84 8.22 -6.02 14.24
C ILE A 84 6.92 -6.34 14.99
N PRO A 85 6.41 -5.46 15.87
CA PRO A 85 5.13 -5.68 16.55
C PRO A 85 3.98 -5.94 15.57
N LYS A 86 3.06 -6.86 15.91
CA LYS A 86 1.93 -7.25 15.05
C LYS A 86 1.07 -6.05 14.64
N CYS A 87 0.80 -5.12 15.57
CA CYS A 87 0.07 -3.89 15.26
C CYS A 87 0.79 -3.05 14.19
N ASN A 88 2.10 -2.89 14.31
CA ASN A 88 2.90 -2.13 13.34
C ASN A 88 2.92 -2.82 11.97
N ILE A 89 2.90 -4.16 11.91
CA ILE A 89 2.76 -4.92 10.66
C ILE A 89 1.41 -4.63 9.98
N ILE A 90 0.32 -4.56 10.74
CA ILE A 90 -1.02 -4.24 10.20
C ILE A 90 -1.02 -2.84 9.59
N TYR A 91 -0.54 -1.84 10.33
CA TYR A 91 -0.47 -0.46 9.82
C TYR A 91 0.46 -0.33 8.61
N LEU A 92 1.60 -1.02 8.62
CA LEU A 92 2.54 -1.04 7.51
C LEU A 92 1.88 -1.62 6.25
N ASN A 93 1.17 -2.75 6.38
CA ASN A 93 0.42 -3.33 5.26
C ASN A 93 -0.67 -2.38 4.76
N LYS A 94 -1.44 -1.76 5.65
CA LYS A 94 -2.45 -0.77 5.27
C LYS A 94 -1.82 0.40 4.49
N HIS A 95 -0.68 0.90 4.94
CA HIS A 95 0.04 1.98 4.27
C HIS A 95 0.53 1.58 2.87
N PHE A 96 1.07 0.37 2.72
CA PHE A 96 1.44 -0.14 1.40
C PHE A 96 0.23 -0.42 0.50
N GLU A 97 -0.90 -0.80 1.09
CA GLU A 97 -2.15 -0.98 0.35
C GLU A 97 -2.72 0.34 -0.16
N GLU A 98 -2.68 1.40 0.65
CA GLU A 98 -3.05 2.75 0.22
C GLU A 98 -2.19 3.21 -0.97
N ARG A 99 -0.88 2.92 -0.93
CA ARG A 99 0.05 3.23 -2.02
C ARG A 99 -0.25 2.42 -3.29
N PHE A 100 -0.52 1.12 -3.14
CA PHE A 100 -0.94 0.25 -4.23
C PHE A 100 -2.20 0.79 -4.91
N GLU A 101 -3.23 1.17 -4.13
CA GLU A 101 -4.49 1.70 -4.66
C GLU A 101 -4.29 3.03 -5.41
N GLU A 102 -3.39 3.90 -4.93
CA GLU A 102 -3.05 5.15 -5.62
C GLU A 102 -2.40 4.90 -6.99
N ASP A 103 -1.44 3.99 -7.05
CA ASP A 103 -0.73 3.69 -8.28
C ASP A 103 -1.65 2.95 -9.27
N LEU A 104 -2.47 2.01 -8.78
CA LEU A 104 -3.50 1.33 -9.57
C LEU A 104 -4.49 2.31 -10.20
N THR A 105 -5.09 3.19 -9.39
CA THR A 105 -6.06 4.17 -9.89
C THR A 105 -5.40 5.17 -10.84
N ARG A 106 -4.18 5.65 -10.54
CA ARG A 106 -3.46 6.55 -11.44
C ARG A 106 -3.20 5.88 -12.79
N PHE A 107 -2.75 4.62 -12.78
CA PHE A 107 -2.53 3.84 -14.00
C PHE A 107 -3.82 3.69 -14.82
N CYS A 108 -4.93 3.30 -14.16
CA CYS A 108 -6.23 3.18 -14.81
C CYS A 108 -6.71 4.49 -15.42
N MET A 109 -6.57 5.61 -14.70
CA MET A 109 -6.96 6.93 -15.22
C MET A 109 -6.16 7.34 -16.45
N LEU A 110 -4.84 7.12 -16.45
CA LEU A 110 -3.97 7.42 -17.60
C LEU A 110 -4.33 6.54 -18.80
N HIS A 111 -4.55 5.26 -18.59
CA HIS A 111 -4.95 4.33 -19.65
C HIS A 111 -6.31 4.72 -20.25
N MET A 112 -7.29 5.08 -19.42
CA MET A 112 -8.59 5.55 -19.88
C MET A 112 -8.50 6.88 -20.65
N GLN A 113 -7.61 7.79 -20.26
CA GLN A 113 -7.36 9.03 -21.01
C GLN A 113 -6.80 8.78 -22.42
N GLN A 114 -6.14 7.65 -22.63
CA GLN A 114 -5.65 7.20 -23.94
C GLN A 114 -6.72 6.44 -24.73
N GLY A 115 -7.96 6.37 -24.24
CA GLY A 115 -9.08 5.68 -24.89
C GLY A 115 -9.21 4.19 -24.55
N GLY A 116 -8.38 3.67 -23.65
CA GLY A 116 -8.42 2.27 -23.25
C GLY A 116 -9.55 1.94 -22.26
N GLN A 117 -9.91 0.66 -22.15
CA GLN A 117 -10.91 0.21 -21.18
C GLN A 117 -10.30 0.00 -19.80
N ILE A 118 -11.13 0.14 -18.76
CA ILE A 118 -10.69 -0.06 -17.37
C ILE A 118 -10.32 -1.51 -17.07
N LYS A 119 -11.02 -2.46 -17.68
CA LYS A 119 -10.75 -3.89 -17.52
C LYS A 119 -9.32 -4.21 -17.98
N ASP A 120 -8.99 -3.77 -19.19
CA ASP A 120 -7.66 -3.94 -19.76
C ASP A 120 -6.59 -3.27 -18.89
N ALA A 121 -6.87 -2.07 -18.36
CA ALA A 121 -5.95 -1.39 -17.46
C ALA A 121 -5.64 -2.20 -16.18
N LEU A 122 -6.65 -2.81 -15.57
CA LEU A 122 -6.47 -3.66 -14.38
C LEU A 122 -5.61 -4.88 -14.71
N GLU A 123 -5.89 -5.56 -15.81
CA GLU A 123 -5.14 -6.73 -16.26
C GLU A 123 -3.67 -6.37 -16.59
N ILE A 124 -3.45 -5.27 -17.33
CA ILE A 124 -2.11 -4.79 -17.66
C ILE A 124 -1.33 -4.42 -16.40
N PHE A 125 -1.94 -3.71 -15.46
CA PHE A 125 -1.29 -3.33 -14.20
C PHE A 125 -0.87 -4.58 -13.40
N CYS A 126 -1.77 -5.56 -13.27
CA CYS A 126 -1.45 -6.83 -12.60
C CYS A 126 -0.30 -7.56 -13.30
N ASN A 127 -0.32 -7.66 -14.63
CA ASN A 127 0.73 -8.28 -15.41
C ASN A 127 2.09 -7.58 -15.25
N MET A 128 2.12 -6.24 -15.24
CA MET A 128 3.35 -5.46 -15.00
C MET A 128 4.01 -5.77 -13.66
N HIS A 129 3.21 -6.11 -12.65
CA HIS A 129 3.67 -6.44 -11.30
C HIS A 129 3.70 -7.95 -11.01
N SER A 130 3.50 -8.79 -12.04
CA SER A 130 3.41 -10.25 -11.93
C SER A 130 2.32 -10.75 -10.96
N ILE A 131 1.27 -9.95 -10.73
CA ILE A 131 0.13 -10.28 -9.87
C ILE A 131 -0.83 -11.17 -10.66
N GLU A 132 -1.13 -12.34 -10.12
CA GLU A 132 -2.03 -13.32 -10.72
C GLU A 132 -3.45 -13.09 -10.18
N ILE A 133 -4.37 -12.74 -11.08
CA ILE A 133 -5.77 -12.49 -10.73
C ILE A 133 -6.44 -13.82 -10.37
N GLU A 134 -7.31 -13.81 -9.35
CA GLU A 134 -7.94 -14.97 -8.69
C GLU A 134 -7.01 -15.80 -7.78
N GLU A 135 -5.69 -15.74 -7.97
CA GLU A 135 -4.73 -16.37 -7.06
C GLU A 135 -4.25 -15.42 -5.96
N ASP A 136 -3.75 -14.24 -6.35
CA ASP A 136 -3.21 -13.26 -5.41
C ASP A 136 -4.26 -12.26 -4.91
N ILE A 137 -5.20 -11.91 -5.78
CA ILE A 137 -6.32 -11.01 -5.53
C ILE A 137 -7.44 -11.26 -6.56
N THR A 138 -8.69 -11.25 -6.13
CA THR A 138 -9.83 -11.43 -7.05
C THR A 138 -10.05 -10.20 -7.91
N TYR A 139 -10.57 -10.39 -9.12
CA TYR A 139 -10.87 -9.29 -10.04
C TYR A 139 -11.87 -8.29 -9.44
N ASP A 140 -12.90 -8.80 -8.74
CA ASP A 140 -13.89 -7.96 -8.08
C ASP A 140 -13.28 -7.09 -6.98
N ALA A 141 -12.31 -7.61 -6.23
CA ALA A 141 -11.61 -6.84 -5.21
C ALA A 141 -10.79 -5.69 -5.84
N LEU A 142 -10.08 -5.95 -6.94
CA LEU A 142 -9.33 -4.92 -7.68
C LEU A 142 -10.26 -3.80 -8.19
N LYS A 143 -11.37 -4.19 -8.81
CA LYS A 143 -12.37 -3.24 -9.32
C LYS A 143 -12.95 -2.37 -8.21
N GLN A 144 -13.27 -2.96 -7.06
CA GLN A 144 -13.80 -2.21 -5.92
C GLN A 144 -12.76 -1.23 -5.34
N LYS A 145 -11.50 -1.66 -5.24
CA LYS A 145 -10.39 -0.82 -4.78
C LYS A 145 -10.19 0.40 -5.67
N GLU A 146 -10.07 0.17 -6.98
CA GLU A 146 -9.95 1.24 -7.98
C GLU A 146 -11.10 2.23 -7.85
N TYR A 147 -12.34 1.73 -7.83
CA TYR A 147 -13.53 2.58 -7.83
C TYR A 147 -13.62 3.45 -6.59
N ARG A 148 -13.35 2.89 -5.40
CA ARG A 148 -13.36 3.63 -4.13
C ARG A 148 -12.32 4.74 -4.16
N LYS A 149 -11.08 4.43 -4.55
CA LYS A 149 -9.99 5.41 -4.59
C LYS A 149 -10.22 6.50 -5.63
N ARG A 150 -10.73 6.14 -6.82
CA ARG A 150 -11.11 7.12 -7.86
C ARG A 150 -12.19 8.09 -7.35
N LYS A 151 -13.21 7.58 -6.65
CA LYS A 151 -14.26 8.40 -6.04
C LYS A 151 -13.69 9.37 -5.00
N GLU A 152 -12.79 8.91 -4.14
CA GLU A 152 -12.11 9.76 -3.16
C GLU A 152 -11.30 10.89 -3.82
N ILE A 153 -10.57 10.59 -4.90
CA ILE A 153 -9.81 11.58 -5.67
C ILE A 153 -10.76 12.63 -6.27
N ILE A 154 -11.84 12.20 -6.93
CA ILE A 154 -12.82 13.10 -7.54
C ILE A 154 -13.45 14.01 -6.48
N GLN A 155 -13.81 13.47 -5.31
CA GLN A 155 -14.38 14.25 -4.22
C GLN A 155 -13.40 15.31 -3.67
N LYS A 156 -12.12 14.97 -3.57
CA LYS A 156 -11.07 15.92 -3.13
C LYS A 156 -10.82 17.04 -4.15
N LEU A 157 -11.05 16.78 -5.43
CA LEU A 157 -10.85 17.73 -6.52
C LEU A 157 -12.07 18.63 -6.78
N GLN A 158 -13.25 18.28 -6.27
CA GLN A 158 -14.43 19.14 -6.38
C GLN A 158 -14.27 20.37 -5.48
N PRO A 159 -14.35 21.60 -6.03
CA PRO A 159 -14.37 22.80 -5.21
C PRO A 159 -15.63 22.77 -4.33
N LYS A 160 -15.47 23.02 -3.02
CA LYS A 160 -16.60 23.24 -2.11
C LYS A 160 -17.32 24.52 -2.54
N CYS A 161 -18.21 24.44 -3.51
CA CYS A 161 -19.00 25.57 -3.96
C CYS A 161 -20.08 25.85 -2.91
N SER A 162 -19.76 26.68 -1.92
CA SER A 162 -20.73 27.24 -0.97
C SER A 162 -21.59 28.26 -1.71
N ILE A 163 -22.72 27.84 -2.28
CA ILE A 163 -23.75 28.76 -2.77
C ILE A 163 -24.45 29.35 -1.55
N ASN A 164 -23.97 30.51 -1.07
CA ASN A 164 -24.80 31.41 -0.29
C ASN A 164 -25.86 31.98 -1.25
N LYS A 165 -27.06 31.39 -1.25
CA LYS A 165 -28.25 32.03 -1.83
C LYS A 165 -28.54 33.28 -1.00
N VAL A 166 -28.00 34.42 -1.42
CA VAL A 166 -28.51 35.73 -0.98
C VAL A 166 -29.89 35.85 -1.62
N VAL A 167 -30.92 35.60 -0.81
CA VAL A 167 -32.31 35.87 -1.17
C VAL A 167 -32.46 37.39 -1.22
N CYS A 168 -32.43 37.97 -2.41
CA CYS A 168 -32.94 39.33 -2.60
C CYS A 168 -34.47 39.26 -2.46
N LYS A 169 -34.99 39.74 -1.31
CA LYS A 169 -36.41 40.06 -1.18
C LYS A 169 -36.67 41.35 -1.95
N ALA A 170 -37.68 41.30 -2.83
CA ALA A 170 -38.26 42.43 -3.54
C ALA A 170 -39.04 43.35 -2.59
#